data_AF-A0A842XVM4-F1
#
_entry.id   AF-A0A842XVM4-F1
#
_cell.length_a   1.000
_cell.length_b   1.000
_cell.length_c   1.000
_cell.angle_alpha   90.00
_cell.angle_beta   90.00
_cell.angle_gamma   90.00
#
_symmetry.space_group_name_H-M   'P 1'
#
loop_
_entity.id
_entity.type
_entity.pdbx_description
1 polymer ?
#
loop_
_entity_poly.entity_id
_entity_poly.type
_entity_poly.pdbx_seq_one_letter_code
_entity_poly.pdbx_strand_id
1 'polypeptide(L)' 'MSEEKVEYSSVELLASVASKMLEDKKSVFVGTGLPMIASMLAQRTHAPNLLIIFEAGGIGPIIPV' A
#
# COMPACT_ATOMS: atom_id res chain seq x y z
N MET A 1 -4.76 -32.44 -9.32
CA MET A 1 -4.09 -31.13 -9.46
C MET A 1 -3.18 -30.95 -8.26
N SER A 2 -1.87 -30.88 -8.47
CA SER A 2 -0.95 -30.34 -7.47
C SER A 2 -1.26 -28.85 -7.30
N GLU A 3 -1.60 -28.43 -6.09
CA GLU A 3 -1.73 -27.02 -5.74
C GLU A 3 -0.36 -26.35 -5.89
N GLU A 4 -0.21 -25.50 -6.90
CA GLU A 4 0.96 -24.65 -7.05
C GLU A 4 0.84 -23.56 -5.98
N LYS A 5 1.60 -23.70 -4.88
CA LYS A 5 1.69 -22.65 -3.86
C LYS A 5 2.29 -21.42 -4.50
N VAL A 6 1.54 -20.33 -4.52
CA VAL A 6 2.09 -19.01 -4.88
C VAL A 6 3.12 -18.66 -3.82
N GLU A 7 4.40 -18.73 -4.18
CA GLU A 7 5.52 -18.33 -3.34
C GLU A 7 5.54 -16.80 -3.24
N TYR A 8 5.31 -16.27 -2.04
CA TYR A 8 5.49 -14.86 -1.71
C TYR A 8 6.38 -14.76 -0.47
N SER A 9 7.20 -13.72 -0.42
CA SER A 9 8.02 -13.40 0.73
C SER A 9 7.16 -12.89 1.90
N SER A 10 7.69 -13.00 3.11
CA SER A 10 7.07 -12.40 4.30
C SER A 10 6.87 -10.89 4.16
N VAL A 11 7.72 -10.21 3.38
CA VAL A 11 7.62 -8.77 3.12
C VAL A 11 6.42 -8.45 2.24
N GLU A 12 6.20 -9.22 1.17
CA GLU A 12 5.03 -9.05 0.29
C GLU A 12 3.73 -9.37 1.02
N LEU A 13 3.73 -10.42 1.85
CA LEU A 13 2.58 -10.73 2.71
C LEU A 13 2.29 -9.56 3.66
N LEU A 14 3.31 -9.02 4.32
CA LEU A 14 3.15 -7.90 5.25
C LEU A 14 2.66 -6.64 4.53
N ALA A 15 3.19 -6.31 3.35
CA ALA A 15 2.70 -5.20 2.54
C ALA A 15 1.22 -5.38 2.15
N SER A 16 0.84 -6.60 1.74
CA SER A 16 -0.55 -6.93 1.37
C SER A 16 -1.50 -6.77 2.55
N VAL A 17 -1.15 -7.33 3.71
CA VAL A 17 -1.97 -7.22 4.93
C VAL A 17 -2.06 -5.76 5.40
N ALA A 18 -0.94 -5.05 5.44
CA ALA A 18 -0.93 -3.63 5.83
C ALA A 18 -1.76 -2.76 4.87
N SER A 19 -1.74 -3.05 3.56
CA SER A 19 -2.54 -2.30 2.59
C SER A 19 -4.04 -2.38 2.90
N LYS A 20 -4.54 -3.53 3.36
CA LYS A 20 -5.96 -3.75 3.67
C LYS A 20 -6.44 -2.98 4.90
N MET A 21 -5.53 -2.44 5.71
CA MET A 21 -5.86 -1.58 6.85
C MET A 21 -6.22 -0.16 6.42
N LEU A 22 -5.98 0.21 5.16
CA LEU A 22 -6.15 1.56 4.66
C LEU A 22 -7.47 1.67 3.90
N GLU A 23 -8.36 2.52 4.39
CA GLU A 23 -9.70 2.67 3.81
C GLU A 23 -9.74 3.73 2.70
N ASP A 24 -10.62 3.54 1.73
CA ASP A 24 -10.89 4.55 0.70
C ASP A 24 -11.35 5.88 1.34
N LYS A 25 -11.00 7.01 0.70
CA LYS A 25 -11.35 8.38 1.14
C LYS A 25 -10.86 8.76 2.54
N LYS A 26 -9.84 8.07 3.06
CA LYS A 26 -9.10 8.47 4.26
C LYS A 26 -7.78 9.13 3.90
N SER A 27 -7.13 9.73 4.90
CA SER A 27 -5.76 10.21 4.82
C SER A 27 -4.83 9.33 5.64
N VAL A 28 -3.63 9.06 5.13
CA VAL A 28 -2.57 8.34 5.85
C VAL A 28 -1.28 9.16 5.84
N PHE A 29 -0.64 9.27 6.99
CA PHE A 29 0.74 9.77 7.10
C PHE A 29 1.69 8.59 6.97
N VAL A 30 2.57 8.63 5.96
CA VAL A 30 3.38 7.48 5.57
C VAL A 30 4.87 7.81 5.60
N GLY A 31 5.65 6.90 6.16
CA GLY A 31 7.11 6.91 6.05
C GLY A 31 7.61 6.19 4.80
N THR A 32 8.92 6.04 4.69
CA THR A 32 9.60 5.33 3.60
C THR A 32 9.53 3.80 3.73
N GLY A 33 9.80 3.08 2.62
CA GLY A 33 9.89 1.62 2.60
C GLY A 33 8.54 0.90 2.60
N LEU A 34 8.37 -0.07 3.49
CA LEU A 34 7.20 -0.95 3.49
C LEU A 34 5.85 -0.23 3.71
N PRO A 35 5.73 0.77 4.62
CA PRO A 35 4.52 1.57 4.74
C PRO A 35 4.12 2.29 3.45
N MET A 36 5.11 2.79 2.70
CA MET A 36 4.88 3.42 1.39
C MET A 36 4.35 2.39 0.38
N ILE A 37 4.97 1.22 0.28
CA ILE A 37 4.50 0.13 -0.60
C ILE A 37 3.06 -0.28 -0.27
N ALA A 38 2.75 -0.46 1.02
CA ALA A 38 1.40 -0.80 1.46
C ALA A 38 0.37 0.29 1.10
N SER A 39 0.73 1.56 1.28
CA SER A 39 -0.14 2.70 0.93
C SER A 39 -0.37 2.82 -0.57
N MET A 40 0.68 2.63 -1.36
CA MET A 40 0.59 2.59 -2.83
C MET A 40 -0.26 1.42 -3.31
N LEU A 41 -0.10 0.23 -2.71
CA LEU A 41 -0.90 -0.94 -3.03
C LEU A 41 -2.37 -0.71 -2.71
N ALA A 42 -2.68 -0.11 -1.56
CA ALA A 42 -4.06 0.25 -1.20
C ALA A 42 -4.66 1.21 -2.23
N GLN A 43 -3.94 2.27 -2.58
CA GLN A 43 -4.37 3.26 -3.57
C GLN A 43 -4.62 2.64 -4.95
N ARG A 44 -3.85 1.62 -5.35
CA ARG A 44 -3.99 0.95 -6.66
C ARG A 44 -5.02 -0.17 -6.69
N THR A 45 -5.55 -0.60 -5.54
CA THR A 45 -6.43 -1.78 -5.47
C THR A 45 -7.83 -1.44 -4.98
N HIS A 46 -7.99 -1.01 -3.74
CA HIS A 46 -9.30 -0.89 -3.09
C HIS A 46 -9.58 0.49 -2.47
N ALA A 47 -8.55 1.35 -2.36
CA ALA A 47 -8.65 2.67 -1.76
C ALA A 47 -8.16 3.78 -2.71
N PRO A 48 -8.73 3.92 -3.93
CA PRO A 48 -8.24 4.84 -4.96
C PRO A 48 -8.22 6.32 -4.55
N ASN A 49 -9.03 6.71 -3.57
CA ASN A 49 -9.11 8.06 -3.02
C ASN A 49 -8.35 8.20 -1.69
N LEU A 50 -7.48 7.25 -1.35
CA LEU A 50 -6.58 7.38 -0.19
C LEU A 50 -5.62 8.55 -0.41
N LEU A 51 -5.70 9.56 0.47
CA LEU A 51 -4.79 10.70 0.49
C LEU A 51 -3.51 10.33 1.24
N ILE A 52 -2.41 10.22 0.51
CA ILE A 52 -1.10 9.93 1.09
C ILE A 52 -0.38 11.24 1.43
N ILE A 53 0.12 11.34 2.66
CA ILE A 53 0.98 12.41 3.17
C ILE A 53 2.32 11.79 3.51
N PHE A 54 3.37 12.16 2.79
CA PHE A 54 4.72 11.66 3.02
C PHE A 54 5.41 12.35 4.18
N GLU A 55 6.22 11.59 4.91
CA GLU A 55 7.08 12.13 5.99
C GLU A 55 8.02 13.25 5.51
N ALA A 56 8.39 13.26 4.22
CA ALA A 56 9.19 14.31 3.59
C ALA A 56 8.39 15.57 3.21
N GLY A 57 7.07 15.61 3.43
CA GLY A 57 6.20 16.75 3.19
C GLY A 57 5.38 16.73 1.90
N GLY A 58 5.49 15.69 1.07
CA GLY A 58 4.66 15.53 -0.14
C GLY A 58 3.22 15.15 0.19
N ILE A 59 2.22 15.76 -0.48
CA ILE A 59 0.79 15.51 -0.23
C ILE A 59 0.06 15.20 -1.53
N GLY A 60 -0.77 14.15 -1.51
CA GLY A 60 -1.66 13.79 -2.61
C GLY A 60 -1.03 13.39 -3.96
N PRO A 61 0.22 12.88 -4.05
CA PRO A 61 0.69 12.35 -5.31
C PRO A 61 0.00 11.03 -5.62
N ILE A 62 -0.62 10.94 -6.79
CA ILE A 62 -0.88 9.66 -7.44
C ILE A 62 0.48 9.17 -7.90
N ILE A 63 1.00 8.10 -7.28
CA ILE A 63 2.38 7.69 -7.56
C ILE A 63 2.45 7.10 -8.98
N PRO A 64 3.30 7.63 -9.87
CA PRO A 64 3.48 7.08 -11.22
C PRO A 64 4.04 5.66 -11.18
N VAL A 65 3.85 4.92 -12.29
CA VAL A 65 4.41 3.57 -12.51
C VAL A 65 5.88 3.62 -12.86
#